data_AF-A0A1G3C4V1-F1
#
_entry.id   AF-A0A1G3C4V1-F1
#
_cell.length_a   1.000
_cell.length_b   1.000
_cell.length_c   1.000
_cell.angle_alpha   90.00
_cell.angle_beta   90.00
_cell.angle_gamma   90.00
#
_symmetry.space_group_name_H-M   'P 1'
#
loop_
_entity.id
_entity.type
_entity.pdbx_description
1 polymer ?
#
loop_
_entity_poly.entity_id
_entity_poly.type
_entity_poly.pdbx_seq_one_letter_code
_entity_poly.pdbx_strand_id
1 'polypeptide(L)' 'MNKDVENLKLALQKKDLEIERYSDQIKALADPKINSLLEGILQNEIRHKAELEDHLTRLSRK' A
#
# COMPACT_ATOMS: atom_id res chain seq x y z
N MET A 1 -9.31 -5.11 21.31
CA MET A 1 -8.98 -3.76 20.81
C MET A 1 -7.52 -3.60 20.42
N ASN A 2 -6.52 -4.02 21.22
CA ASN A 2 -5.11 -3.78 20.87
C ASN A 2 -4.60 -4.59 19.66
N LYS A 3 -5.02 -5.87 19.53
CA LYS A 3 -4.59 -6.74 18.42
C LYS A 3 -5.05 -6.26 17.03
N ASP A 4 -6.25 -5.69 16.93
CA ASP A 4 -6.79 -5.22 15.64
C ASP A 4 -6.01 -3.99 15.14
N VAL A 5 -5.64 -3.09 16.05
CA VAL A 5 -4.80 -1.93 15.79
C VAL A 5 -3.38 -2.35 15.38
N GLU A 6 -2.78 -3.33 16.08
CA GLU A 6 -1.47 -3.88 15.73
C GLU A 6 -1.49 -4.56 14.36
N ASN A 7 -2.52 -5.36 14.06
CA ASN A 7 -2.69 -6.01 12.76
C ASN A 7 -2.82 -4.98 11.63
N LEU A 8 -3.56 -3.89 11.85
CA LEU A 8 -3.69 -2.80 10.88
C LEU A 8 -2.35 -2.08 10.65
N LYS A 9 -1.57 -1.83 11.72
CA LYS A 9 -0.22 -1.25 11.59
C LYS A 9 0.72 -2.14 10.79
N LEU A 10 0.70 -3.45 11.03
CA LEU A 10 1.49 -4.41 10.25
C LEU A 10 1.05 -4.45 8.77
N ALA A 11 -0.26 -4.39 8.52
CA ALA A 11 -0.80 -4.33 7.16
C ALA A 11 -0.35 -3.04 6.44
N LEU A 12 -0.33 -1.89 7.12
CA LEU A 12 0.18 -0.63 6.58
C LEU A 12 1.66 -0.70 6.23
N GLN A 13 2.49 -1.23 7.13
CA GLN A 13 3.92 -1.44 6.86
C GLN A 13 4.15 -2.33 5.64
N LYS A 14 3.33 -3.39 5.47
CA LYS A 14 3.40 -4.24 4.29
C LYS A 14 3.04 -3.47 3.01
N LYS A 15 2.03 -2.59 3.06
CA LYS A 15 1.65 -1.75 1.91
C LYS A 15 2.75 -0.79 1.52
N ASP A 16 3.45 -0.18 2.50
CA ASP A 16 4.60 0.68 2.22
C ASP A 16 5.69 -0.05 1.45
N LEU A 17 6.05 -1.27 1.87
CA LEU A 17 7.03 -2.11 1.18
C LEU A 17 6.58 -2.50 -0.24
N GLU A 18 5.29 -2.81 -0.42
CA GLU A 18 4.74 -3.14 -1.74
C GLU A 18 4.78 -1.93 -2.68
N ILE A 19 4.40 -0.74 -2.19
CA ILE A 19 4.44 0.53 -2.93
C ILE A 19 5.87 0.86 -3.35
N GLU A 20 6.83 0.77 -2.42
CA GLU A 20 8.25 1.02 -2.71
C GLU A 20 8.76 0.04 -3.78
N ARG A 21 8.49 -1.26 -3.61
CA ARG A 21 8.90 -2.30 -4.56
C ARG A 21 8.36 -2.04 -5.97
N TYR A 22 7.07 -1.72 -6.10
CA TYR A 22 6.48 -1.44 -7.42
C TYR A 22 7.02 -0.15 -8.04
N SER A 23 7.21 0.90 -7.24
CA SER A 23 7.88 2.14 -7.67
C SER A 23 9.27 1.86 -8.23
N ASP A 24 10.06 1.03 -7.56
CA ASP A 24 11.42 0.71 -7.99
C ASP A 24 11.45 -0.18 -9.24
N GLN A 25 10.52 -1.14 -9.35
CA GLN A 25 10.37 -1.97 -10.54
C GLN A 25 10.01 -1.13 -11.77
N ILE A 26 9.09 -0.16 -11.64
CA ILE A 26 8.71 0.74 -12.74
C ILE A 26 9.92 1.54 -13.24
N LYS A 27 10.79 2.01 -12.33
CA LYS A 27 12.00 2.75 -12.70
C LYS A 27 13.06 1.86 -13.36
N ALA A 28 13.14 0.59 -12.97
CA ALA A 28 14.14 -0.35 -13.46
C ALA A 28 13.78 -1.00 -14.80
N LEU A 29 12.49 -1.09 -15.12
CA LEU A 29 12.01 -1.77 -16.32
C LEU A 29 11.83 -0.79 -17.49
N ALA A 30 12.28 -1.21 -18.68
CA ALA A 30 12.20 -0.42 -19.90
C ALA A 30 10.92 -0.71 -20.72
N ASP A 31 10.18 -1.78 -20.41
CA ASP A 31 9.01 -2.19 -21.19
C ASP A 31 7.77 -1.34 -20.81
N PRO A 32 7.21 -0.53 -21.73
CA PRO A 32 6.09 0.35 -21.44
C PRO A 32 4.79 -0.39 -21.07
N LYS A 33 4.56 -1.60 -21.60
CA LYS A 33 3.37 -2.38 -21.28
C LYS A 33 3.45 -2.94 -19.87
N ILE A 34 4.63 -3.42 -19.49
CA ILE A 34 4.87 -3.90 -18.12
C ILE A 34 4.77 -2.71 -17.15
N ASN A 35 5.36 -1.56 -17.46
CA ASN A 35 5.26 -0.37 -16.62
C ASN A 35 3.83 0.11 -16.44
N SER A 36 3.02 0.14 -17.51
CA SER A 36 1.60 0.50 -17.41
C SER A 36 0.81 -0.42 -16.47
N LEU A 37 1.11 -1.73 -16.50
CA LEU A 37 0.51 -2.70 -15.58
C LEU A 37 0.95 -2.45 -14.14
N LEU A 38 2.26 -2.25 -13.93
CA LEU A 38 2.81 -2.00 -12.60
C LEU A 38 2.32 -0.68 -12.01
N GLU A 39 2.16 0.36 -12.81
CA GLU A 39 1.54 1.63 -12.39
C GLU A 39 0.10 1.41 -11.92
N GLY A 40 -0.70 0.62 -12.64
CA GLY A 40 -2.04 0.25 -12.21
C GLY A 40 -2.05 -0.51 -10.87
N ILE A 41 -1.11 -1.43 -10.68
CA ILE A 41 -0.94 -2.14 -9.40
C ILE A 41 -0.52 -1.17 -8.29
N LEU A 42 0.46 -0.30 -8.55
CA LEU A 42 0.93 0.71 -7.60
C LEU A 42 -0.20 1.62 -7.12
N GLN A 43 -1.06 2.10 -8.03
CA GLN A 43 -2.21 2.93 -7.66
C GLN A 43 -3.21 2.17 -6.77
N ASN A 44 -3.42 0.88 -7.04
CA ASN A 44 -4.25 0.05 -6.17
C ASN A 44 -3.66 -0.10 -4.78
N GLU A 45 -2.35 -0.28 -4.66
CA GLU A 45 -1.70 -0.39 -3.34
C GLU A 45 -1.74 0.91 -2.54
N ILE A 46 -1.57 2.06 -3.21
CA ILE A 46 -1.74 3.38 -2.60
C ILE A 46 -3.18 3.54 -2.08
N ARG A 47 -4.19 3.16 -2.87
CA ARG A 47 -5.59 3.20 -2.44
C ARG A 47 -5.86 2.29 -1.24
N HIS A 48 -5.38 1.03 -1.28
CA HIS A 48 -5.55 0.10 -0.17
C HIS A 48 -4.87 0.61 1.11
N LYS A 49 -3.70 1.25 1.01
CA LYS A 49 -3.04 1.89 2.14
C LYS A 49 -3.94 2.98 2.76
N ALA A 50 -4.47 3.88 1.93
CA ALA A 50 -5.35 4.96 2.40
C ALA A 50 -6.62 4.42 3.11
N GLU A 51 -7.22 3.34 2.60
CA GLU A 51 -8.37 2.68 3.23
C GLU A 51 -8.02 2.11 4.62
N LEU A 52 -6.83 1.54 4.78
CA LEU A 52 -6.33 1.03 6.06
C LEU A 52 -6.03 2.18 7.06
N GLU A 53 -5.45 3.29 6.59
CA GLU A 53 -5.18 4.48 7.43
C GLU A 53 -6.48 5.11 7.95
N ASP A 54 -7.49 5.21 7.09
CA ASP A 54 -8.82 5.71 7.46
C ASP A 54 -9.48 4.78 8.51
N HIS A 55 -9.39 3.47 8.33
CA HIS A 55 -9.86 2.51 9.33
C HIS A 55 -9.13 2.64 10.67
N LEU A 56 -7.80 2.73 10.65
CA LEU A 56 -6.99 2.90 11.86
C LEU A 56 -7.35 4.20 12.60
N THR A 57 -7.57 5.28 11.85
CA THR A 57 -7.98 6.57 12.40
C THR A 57 -9.35 6.48 13.07
N ARG A 58 -10.32 5.82 12.44
CA ARG A 58 -11.66 5.60 13.03
C ARG A 58 -11.61 4.78 14.32
N LEU A 59 -10.73 3.78 14.39
CA LEU A 59 -10.56 2.95 15.59
C LEU A 59 -9.86 3.69 16.73
N SER A 60 -8.97 4.63 16.40
CA SER A 60 -8.20 5.40 17.39
C SER A 60 -8.99 6.58 17.98
N ARG A 61 -10.12 6.95 17.37
CA ARG A 61 -11.05 7.99 17.86
C ARG A 61 -12.17 7.45 18.75
N LYS A 62 -12.26 6.12 18.93
CA LYS A 62 -13.22 5.43 19.79
C LYS A 62 -12.59 5.10 21.13
#